data_AF-A0A7C3M667-F1
#
_entry.id   AF-A0A7C3M667-F1
#
_cell.length_a   1.000
_cell.length_b   1.000
_cell.length_c   1.000
_cell.angle_alpha   90.00
_cell.angle_beta   90.00
_cell.angle_gamma   90.00
#
_symmetry.space_group_name_H-M   'P 1'
#
loop_
_entity.id
_entity.type
_entity.pdbx_description
1 polymer ?
#
loop_
_entity_poly.entity_id
_entity_poly.type
_entity_poly.pdbx_seq_one_letter_code
_entity_poly.pdbx_strand_id
1 'polypeptide(L)'
;MDNLWNELSEKVMSYKLGALEEEVGLNIQQAREYHLAMESVTSLTSPLFLFYYMVSLARVIFICKKRQPFKEVLHGLTTRKEGITVTVKANGTFPILHSIISGTRIKPGTRFGIEELIGMIPWISEIDNPQLPPISASYLLCFLLSMLSRYEPVIWDRIRREYSILIFLRETPHCFLEEVIKVL
;
A
#
# COMPACT_ATOMS: atom_id res chain seq x y z
N MET A 1 -0.11 12.55 12.74
CA MET A 1 -1.07 12.01 11.75
C MET A 1 -2.19 12.98 11.43
N ASP A 2 -2.82 13.66 12.39
CA ASP A 2 -3.99 14.53 12.12
C ASP A 2 -3.76 15.61 11.05
N ASN A 3 -2.60 16.27 11.06
CA ASN A 3 -2.26 17.27 10.03
C ASN A 3 -2.28 16.68 8.62
N LEU A 4 -1.74 15.47 8.42
CA LEU A 4 -1.73 14.81 7.11
C LEU A 4 -3.14 14.40 6.67
N TRP A 5 -4.02 14.02 7.59
CA TRP A 5 -5.41 13.72 7.26
C TRP A 5 -6.17 14.96 6.79
N ASN A 6 -5.93 16.11 7.42
CA ASN A 6 -6.50 17.38 7.00
C ASN A 6 -5.97 17.79 5.63
N GLU A 7 -4.65 17.70 5.42
CA GLU A 7 -4.02 18.00 4.13
C GLU A 7 -4.53 17.10 3.01
N LEU A 8 -4.67 15.78 3.25
CA LEU A 8 -5.29 14.86 2.29
C LEU A 8 -6.72 15.30 1.96
N SER A 9 -7.51 15.67 2.97
CA SER A 9 -8.89 16.10 2.79
C SER A 9 -8.98 17.37 1.94
N GLU A 10 -8.17 18.38 2.24
CA GLU A 10 -8.07 19.60 1.44
C GLU A 10 -7.65 19.31 0.00
N LYS A 11 -6.65 18.44 -0.18
CA LYS A 11 -6.16 18.04 -1.50
C LYS A 11 -7.26 17.36 -2.31
N VAL A 12 -8.01 16.43 -1.70
CA VAL A 12 -9.15 15.76 -2.32
C VAL A 12 -10.26 16.74 -2.70
N MET A 13 -10.63 17.67 -1.81
CA MET A 13 -11.69 18.66 -2.09
C MET A 13 -11.36 19.56 -3.28
N SER A 14 -10.06 19.80 -3.54
CA SER A 14 -9.62 20.58 -4.71
C SER A 14 -9.99 19.93 -6.06
N TYR A 15 -10.25 18.61 -6.09
CA TYR A 15 -10.64 17.89 -7.30
C TYR A 15 -12.09 18.13 -7.73
N LYS A 16 -12.96 18.65 -6.85
CA LYS A 16 -14.40 18.92 -7.11
C LYS A 16 -15.09 17.70 -7.72
N LEU A 17 -15.12 16.61 -6.96
CA LEU A 17 -15.50 15.28 -7.46
C LEU A 17 -17.02 15.05 -7.54
N GLY A 18 -17.83 15.97 -7.00
CA GLY A 18 -19.29 15.88 -7.06
C GLY A 18 -19.79 14.63 -6.34
N ALA A 19 -20.61 13.81 -7.01
CA ALA A 19 -21.16 12.59 -6.41
C ALA A 19 -20.11 11.57 -5.93
N LEU A 20 -18.87 11.66 -6.43
CA LEU A 20 -17.78 10.77 -6.01
C LEU A 20 -17.12 11.20 -4.68
N GLU A 21 -17.45 12.38 -4.15
CA GLU A 21 -16.91 12.87 -2.86
C GLU A 21 -17.30 11.95 -1.70
N GLU A 22 -18.50 11.37 -1.73
CA GLU A 22 -18.96 10.40 -0.73
C GLU A 22 -18.09 9.14 -0.73
N GLU A 23 -17.84 8.55 -1.91
CA GLU A 23 -17.01 7.34 -2.05
C GLU A 23 -15.58 7.61 -1.55
N VAL A 24 -15.00 8.77 -1.89
CA VAL A 24 -13.66 9.14 -1.40
C VAL A 24 -13.66 9.34 0.11
N GLY A 25 -14.65 10.05 0.66
CA GLY A 25 -14.79 10.26 2.10
C GLY A 25 -14.84 8.96 2.89
N LEU A 26 -15.62 7.98 2.40
CA LEU A 26 -15.71 6.65 3.01
C LEU A 26 -14.37 5.89 2.95
N ASN A 27 -13.64 5.96 1.83
CA ASN A 27 -12.33 5.33 1.73
C ASN A 27 -11.29 5.99 2.65
N ILE A 28 -11.34 7.32 2.85
CA ILE A 28 -10.49 8.02 3.82
C ILE A 28 -10.84 7.58 5.25
N GLN A 29 -12.13 7.49 5.58
CA GLN A 29 -12.57 7.01 6.90
C GLN A 29 -12.10 5.57 7.16
N GLN A 30 -12.27 4.67 6.19
CA GLN A 30 -11.77 3.29 6.30
C GLN A 30 -10.26 3.25 6.50
N ALA A 31 -9.48 4.06 5.77
CA ALA A 31 -8.05 4.16 5.99
C ALA A 31 -7.72 4.59 7.43
N ARG A 32 -8.43 5.58 7.98
CA ARG A 32 -8.25 6.01 9.38
C ARG A 32 -8.58 4.89 10.38
N GLU A 33 -9.67 4.16 10.16
CA GLU A 33 -10.04 3.02 11.01
C GLU A 33 -9.00 1.90 10.95
N TYR A 34 -8.47 1.57 9.77
CA TYR A 34 -7.40 0.59 9.64
C TYR A 34 -6.09 1.05 10.31
N HIS A 35 -5.79 2.35 10.27
CA HIS A 35 -4.65 2.91 10.98
C HIS A 35 -4.80 2.79 12.50
N LEU A 36 -5.96 3.11 13.06
CA LEU A 36 -6.23 2.92 14.49
C LEU A 36 -6.19 1.43 14.88
N ALA A 37 -6.76 0.57 14.05
CA ALA A 37 -6.75 -0.88 14.28
C ALA A 37 -5.33 -1.45 14.29
N MET A 38 -4.43 -1.00 13.39
CA MET A 38 -3.04 -1.46 13.40
C MET A 38 -2.26 -1.04 14.65
N GLU A 39 -2.58 0.11 15.25
CA GLU A 39 -1.96 0.57 16.50
C GLU A 39 -2.46 -0.22 17.72
N SER A 40 -3.67 -0.78 17.64
CA SER A 40 -4.27 -1.57 18.71
C SER A 40 -3.81 -3.03 18.77
N VAL A 41 -3.04 -3.50 17.77
CA VAL A 41 -2.60 -4.89 17.66
C VAL A 41 -1.08 -4.99 17.56
N THR A 42 -0.56 -6.20 17.76
CA THR A 42 0.87 -6.46 17.62
C THR A 42 1.27 -6.60 16.15
N SER A 43 2.59 -6.65 15.91
CA SER A 43 3.15 -6.96 14.59
C SER A 43 2.70 -8.31 14.02
N LEU A 44 2.12 -9.22 14.80
CA LEU A 44 1.55 -10.46 14.26
C LEU A 44 0.32 -10.22 13.38
N THR A 45 -0.41 -9.12 13.61
CA THR A 45 -1.67 -8.82 12.91
C THR A 45 -1.60 -7.52 12.11
N SER A 46 -0.80 -6.55 12.56
CA SER A 46 -0.76 -5.22 11.93
C SER A 46 -0.47 -5.18 10.42
N PRO A 47 0.31 -6.11 9.79
CA PRO A 47 0.49 -6.10 8.33
C PRO A 47 -0.82 -6.23 7.54
N LEU A 48 -1.82 -6.91 8.10
CA LEU A 48 -3.14 -7.04 7.47
C LEU A 48 -3.86 -5.70 7.40
N PHE A 49 -3.90 -4.99 8.53
CA PHE A 49 -4.55 -3.69 8.61
C PHE A 49 -3.79 -2.63 7.80
N LEU A 50 -2.45 -2.66 7.82
CA LEU A 50 -1.64 -1.78 6.97
C LEU A 50 -1.92 -2.03 5.47
N PHE A 51 -2.12 -3.28 5.07
CA PHE A 51 -2.46 -3.58 3.68
C PHE A 51 -3.81 -2.98 3.28
N TYR A 52 -4.84 -3.13 4.11
CA TYR A 52 -6.16 -2.56 3.80
C TYR A 52 -6.22 -1.02 3.95
N TYR A 53 -5.40 -0.46 4.83
CA TYR A 53 -5.11 0.97 4.88
C TYR A 53 -4.60 1.45 3.50
N MET A 54 -3.59 0.79 2.94
CA MET A 54 -3.04 1.14 1.62
C MET A 54 -4.04 0.92 0.47
N VAL A 55 -4.85 -0.15 0.54
CA VAL A 55 -5.92 -0.41 -0.46
C VAL A 55 -6.92 0.74 -0.46
N SER A 56 -7.34 1.22 0.70
CA SER A 56 -8.30 2.32 0.83
C SER A 56 -7.74 3.61 0.24
N LEU A 57 -6.48 3.95 0.54
CA LEU A 57 -5.80 5.11 -0.05
C LEU A 57 -5.53 4.96 -1.55
N ALA A 58 -5.26 3.75 -2.04
CA ALA A 58 -5.12 3.49 -3.48
C ALA A 58 -6.43 3.79 -4.24
N ARG A 59 -7.58 3.52 -3.63
CA ARG A 59 -8.89 3.88 -4.18
C ARG A 59 -9.10 5.39 -4.21
N VAL A 60 -8.69 6.10 -3.15
CA VAL A 60 -8.70 7.58 -3.12
C VAL A 60 -7.90 8.14 -4.29
N ILE A 61 -6.66 7.67 -4.50
CA ILE A 61 -5.81 8.07 -5.65
C ILE A 61 -6.54 7.83 -6.97
N PHE A 62 -7.10 6.64 -7.15
CA PHE A 62 -7.80 6.31 -8.38
C PHE A 62 -8.97 7.24 -8.65
N ILE A 63 -9.85 7.44 -7.68
CA ILE A 63 -11.07 8.23 -7.86
C ILE A 63 -10.70 9.68 -8.17
N CYS A 64 -9.70 10.25 -7.48
CA CYS A 64 -9.22 11.60 -7.76
C CYS A 64 -8.64 11.73 -9.17
N LYS A 65 -7.73 10.82 -9.56
CA LYS A 65 -7.01 10.92 -10.84
C LYS A 65 -7.83 10.49 -12.06
N LYS A 66 -8.77 9.57 -11.89
CA LYS A 66 -9.60 9.03 -12.99
C LYS A 66 -11.01 9.60 -13.02
N ARG A 67 -11.46 10.27 -11.95
CA ARG A 67 -12.80 10.88 -11.84
C ARG A 67 -13.92 9.88 -12.16
N GLN A 68 -13.77 8.66 -11.64
CA GLN A 68 -14.73 7.57 -11.82
C GLN A 68 -14.76 6.67 -10.57
N PRO A 69 -15.87 5.93 -10.33
CA PRO A 69 -15.99 5.00 -9.21
C PRO A 69 -14.95 3.87 -9.29
N PHE A 70 -14.42 3.43 -8.15
CA PHE A 70 -13.50 2.29 -8.11
C PHE A 70 -14.27 0.96 -8.09
N LYS A 71 -14.19 0.18 -9.18
CA LYS A 71 -14.96 -1.06 -9.35
C LYS A 71 -14.15 -2.35 -9.23
N GLU A 72 -12.84 -2.26 -9.13
CA GLU A 72 -11.98 -3.44 -9.08
C GLU A 72 -12.04 -4.10 -7.69
N VAL A 73 -12.21 -5.42 -7.66
CA VAL A 73 -12.38 -6.19 -6.42
C VAL A 73 -11.10 -6.96 -6.10
N LEU A 74 -10.31 -7.31 -7.12
CA LEU A 74 -9.08 -8.06 -6.95
C LEU A 74 -7.91 -7.12 -6.62
N HIS A 75 -6.97 -7.57 -5.80
CA HIS A 75 -5.76 -6.80 -5.53
C HIS A 75 -4.75 -6.83 -6.68
N GLY A 76 -4.82 -7.87 -7.53
CA GLY A 76 -3.89 -8.06 -8.65
C GLY A 76 -2.52 -8.58 -8.27
N LEU A 77 -2.43 -9.26 -7.13
CA LEU A 77 -1.20 -9.80 -6.57
C LEU A 77 -1.40 -11.25 -6.14
N THR A 78 -0.33 -12.02 -6.11
CA THR A 78 -0.32 -13.38 -5.55
C THR A 78 1.02 -13.70 -4.93
N THR A 79 1.01 -14.60 -3.95
CA THR A 79 2.21 -15.28 -3.45
C THR A 79 2.07 -16.76 -3.77
N ARG A 80 3.21 -17.47 -3.91
CA ARG A 80 3.20 -18.94 -3.85
C ARG A 80 3.25 -19.36 -2.38
N LYS A 81 2.73 -20.56 -2.06
CA LYS A 81 2.98 -21.20 -0.75
C LYS A 81 4.48 -21.19 -0.47
N GLU A 82 4.86 -20.85 0.76
CA GLU A 82 6.26 -20.74 1.21
C GLU A 82 7.12 -19.66 0.51
N GLY A 83 6.51 -18.78 -0.29
CA GLY A 83 7.23 -17.78 -1.08
C GLY A 83 7.44 -16.45 -0.36
N ILE A 84 8.69 -16.00 -0.23
CA ILE A 84 9.07 -14.61 0.13
C ILE A 84 9.07 -13.68 -1.09
N THR A 85 8.14 -13.93 -2.02
CA THR A 85 8.05 -13.27 -3.32
C THR A 85 6.60 -12.97 -3.65
N VAL A 86 6.33 -11.75 -4.11
CA VAL A 86 5.03 -11.36 -4.67
C VAL A 86 5.10 -11.37 -6.19
N THR A 87 4.02 -11.81 -6.83
CA THR A 87 3.88 -11.82 -8.29
C THR A 87 2.72 -10.92 -8.71
N VAL A 88 2.97 -10.04 -9.68
CA VAL A 88 1.96 -9.13 -10.24
C VAL A 88 1.06 -9.87 -11.22
N LYS A 89 -0.26 -9.69 -11.11
CA LYS A 89 -1.26 -10.22 -12.03
C LYS A 89 -1.69 -9.15 -13.05
N ALA A 90 -2.44 -9.56 -14.07
CA ALA A 90 -2.84 -8.67 -15.15
C ALA A 90 -3.81 -7.55 -14.73
N ASN A 91 -4.78 -7.90 -13.88
CA ASN A 91 -5.82 -6.99 -13.39
C ASN A 91 -5.72 -6.86 -11.88
N GLY A 92 -6.36 -5.84 -11.31
CA GLY A 92 -6.42 -5.61 -9.87
C GLY A 92 -6.02 -4.20 -9.43
N THR A 93 -6.24 -3.92 -8.15
CA THR A 93 -5.94 -2.63 -7.52
C THR A 93 -4.49 -2.22 -7.71
N PHE A 94 -3.52 -3.13 -7.53
CA PHE A 94 -2.12 -2.78 -7.64
C PHE A 94 -1.69 -2.39 -9.07
N PRO A 95 -1.94 -3.20 -10.12
CA PRO A 95 -1.59 -2.79 -11.49
C PRO A 95 -2.21 -1.45 -11.89
N ILE A 96 -3.45 -1.19 -11.47
CA ILE A 96 -4.14 0.08 -11.71
C ILE A 96 -3.42 1.22 -10.98
N LEU A 97 -3.21 1.08 -9.67
CA LEU A 97 -2.52 2.07 -8.84
C LEU A 97 -1.15 2.42 -9.44
N HIS A 98 -0.32 1.40 -9.70
CA HIS A 98 1.02 1.58 -10.25
C HIS A 98 0.96 2.38 -11.56
N SER A 99 0.04 2.04 -12.47
CA SER A 99 -0.09 2.76 -13.74
C SER A 99 -0.46 4.22 -13.60
N ILE A 100 -1.18 4.59 -12.54
CA ILE A 100 -1.56 5.97 -12.25
C ILE A 100 -0.36 6.75 -11.72
N ILE A 101 0.41 6.15 -10.81
CA ILE A 101 1.50 6.86 -10.12
C ILE A 101 2.80 6.90 -10.93
N SER A 102 3.11 5.86 -11.70
CA SER A 102 4.36 5.77 -12.47
C SER A 102 4.21 6.19 -13.93
N GLY A 103 2.97 6.28 -14.43
CA GLY A 103 2.69 6.44 -15.86
C GLY A 103 3.05 5.22 -16.72
N THR A 104 3.51 4.11 -16.12
CA THR A 104 3.94 2.90 -16.81
C THR A 104 3.19 1.67 -16.29
N ARG A 105 3.16 0.59 -17.07
CA ARG A 105 2.52 -0.67 -16.66
C ARG A 105 3.59 -1.70 -16.27
N ILE A 106 3.41 -2.36 -15.14
CA ILE A 106 4.20 -3.55 -14.82
C ILE A 106 3.68 -4.73 -15.64
N LYS A 107 4.61 -5.47 -16.25
CA LYS A 107 4.29 -6.68 -17.00
C LYS A 107 3.67 -7.74 -16.05
N PRO A 108 2.53 -8.35 -16.41
CA PRO A 108 1.98 -9.45 -15.61
C PRO A 108 2.97 -10.62 -15.53
N GLY A 109 3.08 -11.23 -14.36
CA GLY A 109 4.06 -12.27 -14.07
C GLY A 109 5.40 -11.74 -13.55
N THR A 110 5.64 -10.42 -13.52
CA THR A 110 6.79 -9.85 -12.82
C THR A 110 6.75 -10.20 -11.34
N ARG A 111 7.91 -10.56 -10.79
CA ARG A 111 8.09 -11.05 -9.42
C ARG A 111 9.05 -10.15 -8.68
N PHE A 112 8.75 -9.86 -7.42
CA PHE A 112 9.60 -9.07 -6.54
C PHE A 112 9.88 -9.83 -5.25
N GLY A 113 11.16 -9.93 -4.89
CA GLY A 113 11.61 -10.52 -3.64
C GLY A 113 11.48 -9.56 -2.46
N ILE A 114 11.47 -10.09 -1.23
CA ILE A 114 11.36 -9.24 -0.04
C ILE A 114 12.54 -8.26 0.12
N GLU A 115 13.77 -8.73 -0.08
CA GLU A 115 15.00 -7.91 -0.02
C GLU A 115 14.96 -6.78 -1.04
N GLU A 116 14.59 -7.11 -2.28
CA GLU A 116 14.43 -6.17 -3.38
C GLU A 116 13.40 -5.08 -3.03
N LEU A 117 12.23 -5.46 -2.51
CA LEU A 117 11.19 -4.51 -2.12
C LEU A 117 11.61 -3.63 -0.95
N ILE A 118 12.28 -4.19 0.06
CA ILE A 118 12.82 -3.43 1.19
C ILE A 118 13.82 -2.40 0.70
N GLY A 119 14.71 -2.80 -0.22
CA GLY A 119 15.68 -1.91 -0.84
C GLY A 119 15.04 -0.74 -1.58
N MET A 120 13.84 -0.91 -2.15
CA MET A 120 13.15 0.15 -2.90
C MET A 120 12.39 1.17 -2.03
N ILE A 121 12.36 1.01 -0.69
CA ILE A 121 11.55 1.85 0.21
C ILE A 121 12.47 2.84 0.95
N PRO A 122 12.39 4.15 0.66
CA PRO A 122 13.33 5.16 1.18
C PRO A 122 13.35 5.32 2.70
N TRP A 123 12.24 5.02 3.38
CA TRP A 123 12.17 5.08 4.86
C TRP A 123 12.63 3.78 5.54
N ILE A 124 13.23 2.85 4.78
CA ILE A 124 13.83 1.62 5.31
C ILE A 124 15.25 1.43 4.80
N SER A 125 15.50 1.82 3.55
CA SER A 125 16.77 1.61 2.87
C SER A 125 17.23 2.87 2.18
N GLU A 126 18.55 3.05 2.12
CA GLU A 126 19.23 4.20 1.51
C GLU A 126 19.55 3.99 0.01
N ILE A 127 18.90 3.03 -0.66
CA ILE A 127 19.17 2.81 -2.09
C ILE A 127 18.70 4.00 -2.91
N ASP A 128 19.64 4.57 -3.66
CA ASP A 128 19.36 5.60 -4.67
C ASP A 128 18.72 5.00 -5.93
N ASN A 129 17.69 5.69 -6.45
CA ASN A 129 16.99 5.41 -7.71
C ASN A 129 16.29 4.03 -7.80
N PRO A 130 15.19 3.81 -7.05
CA PRO A 130 14.49 2.54 -7.03
C PRO A 130 13.76 2.25 -8.36
N GLN A 131 13.69 0.97 -8.75
CA GLN A 131 12.99 0.56 -9.98
C GLN A 131 11.47 0.79 -9.91
N LEU A 132 10.91 0.81 -8.70
CA LEU A 132 9.52 1.11 -8.43
C LEU A 132 9.41 2.38 -7.61
N PRO A 133 8.37 3.22 -7.85
CA PRO A 133 8.06 4.31 -6.94
C PRO A 133 7.81 3.78 -5.51
N PRO A 134 8.15 4.53 -4.46
CA PRO A 134 7.98 4.10 -3.07
C PRO A 134 6.58 3.54 -2.76
N ILE A 135 5.51 4.23 -3.20
CA ILE A 135 4.12 3.76 -3.05
C ILE A 135 3.93 2.34 -3.61
N SER A 136 4.50 2.05 -4.79
CA SER A 136 4.38 0.72 -5.42
C SER A 136 5.13 -0.35 -4.63
N ALA A 137 6.37 -0.06 -4.24
CA ALA A 137 7.21 -0.99 -3.49
C ALA A 137 6.59 -1.31 -2.12
N SER A 138 6.14 -0.29 -1.39
CA SER A 138 5.48 -0.44 -0.08
C SER A 138 4.19 -1.24 -0.18
N TYR A 139 3.38 -1.00 -1.22
CA TYR A 139 2.14 -1.76 -1.45
C TYR A 139 2.43 -3.25 -1.69
N LEU A 140 3.40 -3.54 -2.56
CA LEU A 140 3.83 -4.92 -2.85
C LEU A 140 4.38 -5.63 -1.61
N LEU A 141 5.24 -4.94 -0.85
CA LEU A 141 5.79 -5.47 0.39
C LEU A 141 4.66 -5.74 1.39
N CYS A 142 3.77 -4.76 1.62
CA CYS A 142 2.70 -4.92 2.58
C CYS A 142 1.73 -6.05 2.21
N PHE A 143 1.42 -6.23 0.92
CA PHE A 143 0.66 -7.39 0.46
C PHE A 143 1.38 -8.70 0.86
N LEU A 144 2.67 -8.83 0.54
CA LEU A 144 3.46 -10.00 0.89
C LEU A 144 3.44 -10.27 2.41
N LEU A 145 3.70 -9.25 3.22
CA LEU A 145 3.71 -9.38 4.67
C LEU A 145 2.33 -9.77 5.22
N SER A 146 1.24 -9.22 4.67
CA SER A 146 -0.13 -9.59 5.06
C SER A 146 -0.48 -11.04 4.72
N MET A 147 0.14 -11.60 3.68
CA MET A 147 -0.03 -13.01 3.33
C MET A 147 0.78 -13.90 4.28
N LEU A 148 2.04 -13.53 4.54
CA LEU A 148 2.91 -14.28 5.45
C LEU A 148 2.33 -14.31 6.87
N SER A 149 1.89 -13.18 7.41
CA SER A 149 1.39 -13.10 8.78
C SER A 149 0.12 -13.92 9.03
N ARG A 150 -0.72 -14.10 8.00
CA ARG A 150 -1.98 -14.87 8.09
C ARG A 150 -1.81 -16.35 7.78
N TYR A 151 -1.01 -16.67 6.78
CA TYR A 151 -1.00 -18.00 6.17
C TYR A 151 0.30 -18.78 6.39
N GLU A 152 1.40 -18.09 6.73
CA GLU A 152 2.73 -18.69 6.90
C GLU A 152 3.41 -18.17 8.20
N PRO A 153 2.80 -18.36 9.39
CA PRO A 153 3.23 -17.70 10.62
C PRO A 153 4.69 -18.00 11.04
N VAL A 154 5.20 -19.18 10.72
CA VAL A 154 6.61 -19.56 10.99
C VAL A 154 7.57 -18.79 10.09
N ILE A 155 7.26 -18.68 8.80
CA ILE A 155 8.05 -17.88 7.84
C ILE A 155 7.96 -16.41 8.22
N TRP A 156 6.76 -15.93 8.60
CA TRP A 156 6.55 -14.57 9.08
C TRP A 156 7.43 -14.24 10.29
N ASP A 157 7.47 -15.08 11.33
CA ASP A 157 8.29 -14.81 12.51
C ASP A 157 9.78 -14.72 12.16
N ARG A 158 10.26 -15.60 11.27
CA ARG A 158 11.64 -15.56 10.77
C ARG A 158 11.92 -14.23 10.04
N ILE A 159 11.09 -13.88 9.06
CA ILE A 159 11.24 -12.65 8.27
C ILE A 159 11.18 -11.40 9.16
N ARG A 160 10.27 -11.36 10.12
CA ARG A 160 10.14 -10.22 11.04
C ARG A 160 11.38 -10.00 11.92
N ARG A 161 12.18 -11.04 12.15
CA ARG A 161 13.45 -10.97 12.91
C ARG A 161 14.64 -10.68 12.02
N GLU A 162 14.70 -11.28 10.83
CA GLU A 162 15.80 -11.12 9.87
C GLU A 162 15.80 -9.75 9.22
N TYR A 163 14.62 -9.19 8.95
CA TYR A 163 14.45 -7.93 8.26
C TYR A 163 13.90 -6.86 9.21
N SER A 164 14.22 -5.60 8.97
CA SER A 164 13.74 -4.42 9.72
C SER A 164 12.23 -4.14 9.54
N ILE A 165 11.40 -5.18 9.52
CA ILE A 165 9.97 -5.12 9.29
C ILE A 165 9.25 -4.29 10.35
N LEU A 166 9.74 -4.27 11.59
CA LEU A 166 9.16 -3.40 12.62
C LEU A 166 9.32 -1.92 12.27
N ILE A 167 10.44 -1.54 11.63
CA ILE A 167 10.62 -0.17 11.11
C ILE A 167 9.63 0.06 9.98
N PHE A 168 9.50 -0.86 9.03
CA PHE A 168 8.47 -0.76 7.96
C PHE A 168 7.08 -0.52 8.55
N LEU A 169 6.64 -1.37 9.48
CA LEU A 169 5.29 -1.28 10.05
C LEU A 169 5.05 0.03 10.83
N ARG A 170 6.11 0.60 11.43
CA ARG A 170 6.03 1.84 12.21
C ARG A 170 6.03 3.09 11.33
N GLU A 171 6.94 3.17 10.36
CA GLU A 171 7.14 4.39 9.56
C GLU A 171 6.14 4.48 8.39
N THR A 172 5.78 3.33 7.81
CA THR A 172 5.01 3.31 6.56
C THR A 172 3.65 4.00 6.62
N PRO A 173 2.84 3.94 7.70
CA PRO A 173 1.57 4.67 7.74
C PRO A 173 1.74 6.17 7.50
N HIS A 174 2.78 6.77 8.09
CA HIS A 174 3.08 8.18 7.91
C HIS A 174 3.60 8.46 6.51
N CYS A 175 4.71 7.80 6.14
CA CYS A 175 5.39 8.06 4.87
C CYS A 175 4.53 7.74 3.65
N PHE A 176 3.72 6.67 3.71
CA PHE A 176 2.81 6.32 2.63
C PHE A 176 1.72 7.38 2.46
N LEU A 177 1.20 7.96 3.55
CA LEU A 177 0.21 9.04 3.48
C LEU A 177 0.82 10.31 2.85
N GLU A 178 2.04 10.66 3.24
CA GLU A 178 2.77 11.77 2.63
C GLU A 178 2.94 11.55 1.12
N GLU A 179 3.35 10.36 0.70
CA GLU A 179 3.47 10.02 -0.71
C GLU A 179 2.11 10.07 -1.44
N VAL A 180 1.02 9.61 -0.81
CA VAL A 180 -0.35 9.73 -1.35
C VAL A 180 -0.71 11.20 -1.58
N ILE A 181 -0.43 12.09 -0.62
CA ILE A 181 -0.71 13.53 -0.73
C ILE A 181 0.12 14.19 -1.82
N LYS A 182 1.39 13.79 -1.98
CA LYS A 182 2.30 14.29 -3.02
C LYS A 182 1.84 13.91 -4.42
N VAL A 183 1.33 12.68 -4.60
CA VAL A 183 0.88 12.22 -5.93
C VAL A 183 -0.49 12.75 -6.30
N LEU A 184 -1.35 13.10 -5.32
CA LEU A 184 -2.60 13.81 -5.56
C LEU A 184 -2.34 15.28 -5.93
#